data_AF-A0A947KH61-F1
#
_entry.id   AF-A0A947KH61-F1
#
_cell.length_a   1.000
_cell.length_b   1.000
_cell.length_c   1.000
_cell.angle_alpha   90.00
_cell.angle_beta   90.00
_cell.angle_gamma   90.00
#
_symmetry.space_group_name_H-M   'P 1'
#
loop_
_entity.id
_entity.type
_entity.pdbx_description
1 polymer ?
#
loop_
_entity_poly.entity_id
_entity_poly.type
_entity_poly.pdbx_seq_one_letter_code
_entity_poly.pdbx_strand_id
1 'polypeptide(L)' 'MSTPLNHRKKWTKSEDIQIRKLANAGVSTLSIAKKLGRTEAAIRSEASENNISLKPKDVRR' A
#
# COMPACT_ATOMS: atom_id res chain seq x y z
N MET A 1 -13.70 -5.06 -16.00
CA MET A 1 -13.28 -4.50 -14.69
C MET A 1 -12.62 -5.62 -13.89
N SER A 2 -11.29 -5.72 -13.87
CA SER A 2 -10.61 -6.71 -13.00
C SER A 2 -10.59 -6.19 -11.57
N THR A 3 -11.49 -6.71 -10.73
CA THR A 3 -11.43 -6.52 -9.29
C THR A 3 -10.14 -7.14 -8.75
N PRO A 4 -9.30 -6.42 -8.00
CA PRO A 4 -8.10 -6.99 -7.42
C PRO A 4 -8.46 -8.12 -6.44
N LEU A 5 -7.64 -9.18 -6.41
CA LEU A 5 -7.87 -10.44 -5.67
C LEU A 5 -8.22 -10.27 -4.18
N ASN A 6 -7.84 -9.15 -3.57
CA ASN A 6 -8.06 -8.86 -2.16
C ASN A 6 -9.00 -7.67 -1.91
N HIS A 7 -9.78 -7.24 -2.91
CA HIS A 7 -10.85 -6.26 -2.72
C HIS A 7 -11.86 -6.88 -1.72
N ARG A 8 -11.91 -6.39 -0.47
CA ARG A 8 -12.71 -6.87 0.69
C ARG A 8 -12.02 -7.81 1.69
N LYS A 9 -10.73 -8.16 1.53
CA LYS A 9 -10.03 -8.82 2.65
C LYS A 9 -9.66 -7.79 3.71
N LYS A 10 -9.98 -8.11 4.97
CA LYS A 10 -9.51 -7.35 6.13
C LYS A 10 -7.98 -7.25 6.06
N TRP A 11 -7.47 -6.06 6.32
CA TRP A 11 -6.05 -5.86 6.51
C TRP A 11 -5.60 -6.50 7.80
N THR A 12 -4.43 -7.12 7.74
CA THR A 12 -3.79 -7.72 8.90
C THR A 12 -2.77 -6.75 9.47
N LYS A 13 -2.59 -6.77 10.79
CA LYS A 13 -1.55 -5.97 11.47
C LYS A 13 -0.16 -6.19 10.85
N SER A 14 0.12 -7.39 10.33
CA SER A 14 1.35 -7.71 9.60
C SER A 14 1.48 -6.94 8.29
N GLU A 15 0.40 -6.77 7.53
CA GLU A 15 0.40 -5.95 6.32
C GLU A 15 0.64 -4.49 6.68
N ASP A 16 0.00 -3.96 7.74
CA ASP A 16 0.19 -2.56 8.17
C ASP A 16 1.64 -2.28 8.57
N ILE A 17 2.25 -3.19 9.33
CA ILE A 17 3.67 -3.13 9.70
C ILE A 17 4.54 -3.15 8.44
N GLN A 18 4.22 -3.97 7.44
CA GLN A 18 4.96 -4.02 6.18
C GLN A 18 4.81 -2.71 5.39
N ILE A 19 3.60 -2.16 5.26
CA ILE A 19 3.36 -0.88 4.58
C ILE A 19 4.17 0.21 5.26
N ARG A 20 4.10 0.32 6.59
CA ARG A 20 4.85 1.31 7.37
C ARG A 20 6.36 1.16 7.20
N LYS A 21 6.88 -0.07 7.28
CA LYS A 21 8.31 -0.35 7.13
C LYS A 21 8.81 0.03 5.74
N LEU A 22 8.07 -0.34 4.69
CA LEU A 22 8.43 -0.04 3.30
C LEU A 22 8.31 1.46 3.00
N ALA A 23 7.27 2.11 3.48
CA ALA A 23 7.09 3.55 3.31
C ALA A 23 8.21 4.35 4.02
N ASN A 24 8.61 3.94 5.22
CA ASN A 24 9.76 4.51 5.94
C ASN A 24 11.09 4.25 5.23
N ALA A 25 11.22 3.12 4.55
CA ALA A 25 12.39 2.80 3.72
C ALA A 25 12.41 3.57 2.37
N GLY A 26 11.45 4.48 2.13
CA GLY A 26 11.38 5.25 0.89
C GLY A 26 10.84 4.48 -0.30
N VAL A 27 10.23 3.31 -0.09
CA VAL A 27 9.67 2.50 -1.17
C VAL A 27 8.38 3.15 -1.69
N SER A 28 8.26 3.28 -3.01
CA SER A 28 7.09 3.85 -3.65
C SER A 28 5.82 3.03 -3.40
N THR A 29 4.67 3.72 -3.27
CA THR A 29 3.37 3.08 -3.01
C THR A 29 3.03 1.99 -4.03
N LEU A 30 3.41 2.17 -5.31
CA LEU A 30 3.23 1.17 -6.36
C LEU A 30 4.00 -0.12 -6.08
N SER A 31 5.24 -0.01 -5.61
CA SER A 31 6.08 -1.16 -5.29
C SER A 31 5.53 -1.92 -4.07
N ILE A 32 5.03 -1.19 -3.07
CA ILE A 32 4.34 -1.77 -1.91
C ILE A 32 3.08 -2.52 -2.37
N ALA A 33 2.27 -1.89 -3.23
CA ALA A 33 1.04 -2.47 -3.76
C ALA A 33 1.32 -3.78 -4.52
N LYS A 34 2.33 -3.80 -5.39
CA LYS A 34 2.77 -5.01 -6.10
C LYS A 34 3.22 -6.11 -5.15
N LYS A 35 4.02 -5.76 -4.14
CA LYS A 35 4.53 -6.72 -3.15
C LYS A 35 3.42 -7.37 -2.32
N LEU A 36 2.37 -6.61 -2.01
CA LEU A 36 1.22 -7.08 -1.23
C LEU A 36 0.09 -7.66 -2.11
N GLY A 37 0.23 -7.64 -3.44
CA GLY A 37 -0.83 -8.06 -4.36
C GLY A 37 -2.11 -7.22 -4.22
N ARG A 38 -1.97 -5.93 -3.90
CA ARG A 38 -3.05 -4.96 -3.70
C ARG A 38 -2.95 -3.86 -4.76
N THR A 39 -3.98 -3.02 -4.86
CA THR A 39 -3.93 -1.80 -5.68
C THR A 39 -3.33 -0.65 -4.89
N GLU A 40 -2.76 0.34 -5.58
CA GLU A 40 -2.29 1.58 -4.95
C GLU A 40 -3.41 2.28 -4.17
N ALA A 41 -4.63 2.30 -4.73
CA ALA A 41 -5.79 2.89 -4.08
C ALA A 41 -6.08 2.20 -2.73
N ALA A 42 -6.00 0.86 -2.67
CA ALA A 42 -6.19 0.12 -1.44
C ALA A 42 -5.09 0.46 -0.40
N ILE A 43 -3.83 0.55 -0.82
CA ILE A 43 -2.72 0.94 0.06
C ILE A 43 -2.92 2.36 0.60
N ARG A 44 -3.38 3.30 -0.24
CA ARG A 44 -3.65 4.68 0.20
C ARG A 44 -4.78 4.76 1.21
N SER A 45 -5.88 4.03 0.98
CA SER A 45 -6.99 3.97 1.94
C SER A 45 -6.50 3.42 3.28
N GLU A 46 -5.80 2.28 3.25
CA GLU A 46 -5.31 1.65 4.47
C GLU A 46 -4.31 2.50 5.24
N ALA A 47 -3.39 3.14 4.51
CA ALA A 47 -2.43 4.04 5.10
C ALA A 47 -3.10 5.27 5.71
N SER A 48 -4.16 5.80 5.08
CA SER A 48 -4.94 6.90 5.63
C SER A 48 -5.66 6.49 6.92
N GLU A 49 -6.27 5.30 6.94
CA GLU A 49 -6.98 4.76 8.10
C GLU A 49 -6.02 4.49 9.28
N ASN A 50 -4.81 4.01 9.00
CA ASN A 50 -3.80 3.65 10.01
C ASN A 50 -2.75 4.73 10.28
N ASN A 51 -2.94 5.95 9.77
CA ASN A 51 -1.99 7.07 9.90
C ASN A 51 -0.55 6.67 9.49
N ILE A 52 -0.41 6.01 8.34
CA ILE A 52 0.88 5.66 7.75
C ILE A 52 1.23 6.71 6.69
N SER A 53 2.39 7.36 6.85
CA SER A 53 2.89 8.33 5.87
C SER A 53 3.45 7.60 4.65
N LEU A 54 2.73 7.64 3.54
CA LEU A 54 3.19 7.11 2.27
C LEU A 54 4.06 8.13 1.55
N LYS A 55 5.13 7.66 0.91
CA LYS A 55 5.89 8.49 -0.03
C LYS A 55 5.12 8.58 -1.36
N PRO A 56 5.03 9.78 -1.97
CA PRO A 56 4.31 9.98 -3.23
C PRO A 56 4.93 9.15 -4.36
N LYS A 57 4.15 8.93 -5.42
CA LYS A 57 4.59 8.16 -6.59
C LYS A 57 5.91 8.71 -7.12
N ASP A 58 6.82 7.82 -7.50
CA ASP A 58 7.83 8.19 -8.49
C ASP A 58 7.05 8.67 -9.71
N VAL A 59 7.06 9.99 -9.94
CA VAL A 59 6.77 10.52 -11.26
C VAL A 59 7.93 10.01 -12.09
N ARG A 60 7.73 8.87 -12.77
CA ARG A 60 8.66 8.43 -13.80
C ARG A 60 8.75 9.59 -14.79
N ARG A 61 9.88 10.30 -14.74
CA ARG A 61 10.22 11.39 -15.64
C ARG A 61 10.68 10.82 -16.97
#